data_AF-A0A4R8DJL4-F1
#
_entry.id   AF-A0A4R8DJL4-F1
#
_cell.length_a   1.000
_cell.length_b   1.000
_cell.length_c   1.000
_cell.angle_alpha   90.00
_cell.angle_beta   90.00
_cell.angle_gamma   90.00
#
_symmetry.space_group_name_H-M   'P 1'
#
loop_
_entity.id
_entity.type
_entity.pdbx_description
1 polymer ?
#
loop_
_entity_poly.entity_id
_entity_poly.type
_entity_poly.pdbx_seq_one_letter_code
_entity_poly.pdbx_strand_id
1 'polypeptide(L)'
;MRLKDFPLKEGNHFVAMEYYALILNRTFLVLLTKDYLVGIKVHGLISAPGGSDELTKAITALLAVHGNLTDPSSYIKTKYLDAIKEVDLLDGSIIAKNRSNFLIPRGDVTNAWYNPRPKWGMGPYPHDGRVYIETAGRKKREFIILGNQSGKRIAERIYV
;
A
#
# COMPACT_ATOMS: atom_id res chain seq x y z
N MET A 1 2.15 -14.67 -13.80
CA MET A 1 3.43 -14.12 -13.23
C MET A 1 3.42 -14.31 -11.72
N ARG A 2 4.45 -14.90 -11.09
CA ARG A 2 4.50 -15.05 -9.61
C ARG A 2 5.34 -13.95 -8.96
N LEU A 3 5.16 -13.75 -7.65
CA LEU A 3 5.91 -12.73 -6.90
C LEU A 3 7.42 -12.97 -6.95
N LYS A 4 7.87 -14.23 -6.85
CA LYS A 4 9.30 -14.60 -6.92
C LYS A 4 9.96 -14.26 -8.27
N ASP A 5 9.16 -14.14 -9.33
CA ASP A 5 9.62 -13.80 -10.68
C ASP A 5 9.65 -12.28 -10.91
N PHE A 6 9.18 -11.48 -9.93
CA PHE A 6 9.12 -10.02 -10.00
C PHE A 6 10.09 -9.40 -8.99
N PRO A 7 11.37 -9.18 -9.35
CA PRO A 7 12.34 -8.62 -8.42
C PRO A 7 11.94 -7.19 -8.05
N LEU A 8 11.79 -6.93 -6.75
CA LEU A 8 11.45 -5.61 -6.22
C LEU A 8 12.66 -4.68 -6.41
N LYS A 9 12.52 -3.71 -7.32
CA LYS A 9 13.55 -2.72 -7.67
C LYS A 9 12.97 -1.33 -7.58
N GLU A 10 13.83 -0.32 -7.48
CA GLU A 10 13.37 1.06 -7.50
C GLU A 10 12.54 1.32 -8.78
N GLY A 11 11.32 1.82 -8.59
CA GLY A 11 10.44 2.23 -9.69
C GLY A 11 9.56 1.17 -10.31
N ASN A 12 9.64 -0.09 -9.88
CA ASN A 12 8.67 -1.11 -10.29
C ASN A 12 7.70 -1.51 -9.17
N HIS A 13 7.84 -0.95 -7.98
CA HIS A 13 6.93 -1.16 -6.87
C HIS A 13 6.95 0.04 -5.92
N PHE A 14 5.95 0.09 -5.05
CA PHE A 14 5.93 0.99 -3.90
C PHE A 14 5.09 0.40 -2.77
N VAL A 15 5.29 0.90 -1.55
CA VAL A 15 4.48 0.55 -0.38
C VAL A 15 3.60 1.72 0.03
N ALA A 16 2.31 1.48 0.19
CA ALA A 16 1.36 2.52 0.56
C ALA A 16 0.26 2.03 1.49
N MET A 17 -0.27 2.95 2.28
CA MET A 17 -1.45 2.74 3.11
C MET A 17 -2.70 3.29 2.42
N GLU A 18 -3.84 2.63 2.60
CA GLU A 18 -5.15 3.12 2.19
C GLU A 18 -6.10 3.09 3.41
N TYR A 19 -6.83 4.19 3.63
CA TYR A 19 -7.94 4.22 4.58
C TYR A 19 -9.22 3.69 3.92
N TYR A 20 -10.00 2.94 4.69
CA TYR A 20 -11.32 2.45 4.31
C TYR A 20 -12.26 2.53 5.51
N ALA A 21 -13.57 2.57 5.27
CA ALA A 21 -14.58 2.71 6.33
C ALA A 21 -14.25 3.84 7.33
N LEU A 22 -13.78 4.98 6.81
CA LEU A 22 -13.41 6.22 7.51
C LEU A 22 -12.19 6.16 8.45
N ILE A 23 -11.97 5.07 9.17
CA ILE A 23 -10.95 4.99 10.23
C ILE A 23 -10.00 3.78 10.11
N LEU A 24 -10.37 2.75 9.36
CA LEU A 24 -9.57 1.53 9.24
C LEU A 24 -8.54 1.68 8.13
N ASN A 25 -7.37 1.10 8.29
CA ASN A 25 -6.33 1.14 7.27
C ASN A 25 -5.81 -0.26 6.89
N ARG A 26 -5.16 -0.29 5.75
CA ARG A 26 -4.49 -1.47 5.21
C ARG A 26 -3.27 -1.02 4.42
N THR A 27 -2.21 -1.80 4.52
CA THR A 27 -0.97 -1.52 3.77
C THR A 27 -0.86 -2.46 2.60
N PHE A 28 -0.45 -1.90 1.47
CA PHE A 28 -0.25 -2.60 0.21
C PHE A 28 1.20 -2.50 -0.23
N LEU A 29 1.72 -3.62 -0.72
CA LEU A 29 2.79 -3.64 -1.70
C LEU A 29 2.11 -3.53 -3.06
N VAL A 30 2.39 -2.46 -3.79
CA VAL A 30 1.86 -2.23 -5.12
C VAL A 30 2.96 -2.47 -6.14
N LEU A 31 2.74 -3.40 -7.06
CA LEU A 31 3.64 -3.70 -8.16
C LEU A 31 3.17 -2.96 -9.42
N LEU A 32 4.12 -2.35 -10.12
CA LEU A 32 3.93 -1.68 -11.39
C LEU A 32 4.41 -2.61 -12.51
N THR A 33 3.47 -3.32 -13.14
CA THR A 33 3.79 -4.10 -14.34
C THR A 33 3.53 -3.27 -15.60
N LYS A 34 3.84 -3.83 -16.76
CA LYS A 34 3.53 -3.20 -18.05
C LYS A 34 2.02 -2.98 -18.24
N ASP A 35 1.22 -3.96 -17.81
CA ASP A 35 -0.21 -4.01 -18.15
C ASP A 35 -1.11 -3.78 -16.93
N TYR A 36 -0.59 -3.90 -15.71
CA TYR A 36 -1.39 -3.86 -14.47
C TYR A 36 -0.70 -3.11 -13.32
N LEU A 37 -1.52 -2.49 -12.47
CA LEU A 37 -1.19 -2.21 -11.08
C LEU A 37 -1.69 -3.39 -10.22
N VAL A 38 -0.77 -4.04 -9.52
CA VAL A 38 -1.08 -5.20 -8.67
C VAL A 38 -0.92 -4.80 -7.21
N GLY A 39 -2.01 -4.74 -6.45
CA GLY A 39 -2.00 -4.41 -5.04
C GLY A 39 -2.15 -5.64 -4.15
N ILE A 40 -1.11 -5.92 -3.37
CA ILE A 40 -1.07 -7.05 -2.43
C ILE A 40 -1.12 -6.49 -1.02
N LYS A 41 -2.12 -6.88 -0.22
CA LYS A 41 -2.19 -6.50 1.19
C LYS A 41 -1.03 -7.16 1.94
N VAL A 42 -0.16 -6.33 2.51
CA VAL A 42 1.05 -6.75 3.23
C VAL A 42 1.04 -6.39 4.71
N HIS A 43 0.02 -5.65 5.15
CA HIS A 43 -0.25 -5.42 6.56
C HIS A 43 -1.75 -5.20 6.80
N GLY A 44 -2.22 -5.65 7.96
CA GLY A 44 -3.54 -5.32 8.49
C GLY A 44 -3.58 -3.92 9.10
N LEU A 45 -4.46 -3.71 10.08
CA LEU A 45 -4.56 -2.46 10.81
C LEU A 45 -3.20 -2.05 11.37
N ILE A 46 -2.85 -0.80 11.15
CA ILE A 46 -1.71 -0.10 11.73
C ILE A 46 -2.29 1.02 12.59
N SER A 47 -1.83 1.16 13.81
CA SER A 47 -2.23 2.27 14.68
C SER A 47 -0.98 2.94 15.20
N ALA A 48 -0.99 4.27 15.22
CA ALA A 48 0.00 4.99 16.00
C ALA A 48 -0.13 4.55 17.47
N PRO A 49 0.99 4.35 18.19
CA PRO A 49 0.94 4.16 19.63
C PRO A 49 0.21 5.34 20.27
N GLY A 50 -0.84 5.06 21.04
CA GLY A 50 -1.70 6.10 21.59
C GLY A 50 -2.81 5.53 22.49
N GLY A 51 -3.51 6.42 23.18
CA GLY A 51 -4.54 6.06 24.16
C GLY A 51 -4.18 6.56 25.56
N SER A 52 -5.21 6.98 26.31
CA SER A 52 -5.06 7.47 27.68
C SER A 52 -4.89 6.34 28.69
N ASP A 53 -5.51 5.18 28.45
CA ASP A 53 -5.51 4.02 29.34
C ASP A 53 -4.52 2.93 28.89
N GLU A 54 -4.13 2.06 29.84
CA GLU A 54 -3.12 1.01 29.61
C GLU A 54 -3.56 -0.06 28.60
N LEU A 55 -4.85 -0.39 28.57
CA LEU A 55 -5.38 -1.39 27.62
C LEU A 55 -5.28 -0.88 26.19
N THR A 56 -5.69 0.37 25.94
CA THR A 56 -5.57 1.01 24.62
C THR A 56 -4.11 1.14 24.20
N LYS A 57 -3.19 1.48 25.11
CA LYS A 57 -1.75 1.52 24.82
C LYS A 57 -1.20 0.14 24.45
N ALA A 58 -1.58 -0.91 25.16
CA ALA A 58 -1.16 -2.28 24.86
C ALA A 58 -1.67 -2.75 23.49
N ILE A 59 -2.93 -2.46 23.16
CA ILE A 59 -3.51 -2.81 21.85
C ILE A 59 -2.82 -2.02 20.73
N THR A 60 -2.63 -0.72 20.88
CA THR A 60 -1.97 0.10 19.84
C THR A 60 -0.51 -0.27 19.64
N ALA A 61 0.20 -0.69 20.70
CA ALA A 61 1.56 -1.22 20.60
C ALA A 61 1.63 -2.48 19.73
N LEU A 62 0.66 -3.41 19.83
CA LEU A 62 0.59 -4.60 18.97
C LEU A 62 0.31 -4.29 17.49
N LEU A 63 -0.31 -3.15 17.22
CA LEU A 63 -0.62 -2.66 15.88
C LEU A 63 0.48 -1.74 15.31
N ALA A 64 1.45 -1.36 16.13
CA ALA A 64 2.55 -0.53 15.70
C ALA A 64 3.47 -1.27 14.73
N VAL A 65 4.17 -0.50 13.90
CA VAL A 65 5.24 -1.04 13.05
C VAL A 65 6.53 -0.78 13.78
N HIS A 66 7.36 -1.81 13.91
CA HIS A 66 8.67 -1.74 14.55
C HIS A 66 9.77 -1.77 13.48
N GLY A 67 10.93 -1.19 13.80
CA GLY A 67 12.07 -1.12 12.89
C GLY A 67 12.26 0.27 12.27
N ASN A 68 12.94 0.32 11.13
CA ASN A 68 13.21 1.59 10.45
C ASN A 68 11.98 2.05 9.65
N LEU A 69 11.18 2.95 10.24
CA LEU A 69 9.97 3.46 9.59
C LEU A 69 10.23 4.25 8.30
N THR A 70 11.46 4.70 8.04
CA THR A 70 11.84 5.32 6.76
C THR A 70 12.09 4.30 5.66
N ASP A 71 12.30 3.03 5.99
CA ASP A 71 12.35 1.94 5.02
C ASP A 71 10.92 1.44 4.73
N PRO A 72 10.43 1.54 3.49
CA PRO A 72 9.12 1.03 3.09
C PRO A 72 8.95 -0.47 3.37
N SER A 73 10.04 -1.25 3.39
CA SER A 73 10.01 -2.68 3.65
C SER A 73 9.57 -3.01 5.08
N SER A 74 9.81 -2.11 6.05
CA SER A 74 9.41 -2.28 7.45
C SER A 74 7.89 -2.43 7.63
N TYR A 75 7.09 -1.95 6.67
CA TYR A 75 5.63 -2.05 6.71
C TYR A 75 5.11 -3.38 6.13
N ILE A 76 5.99 -4.24 5.60
CA ILE A 76 5.63 -5.52 4.99
C ILE A 76 5.79 -6.64 6.00
N LYS A 77 4.69 -7.32 6.34
CA LYS A 77 4.74 -8.55 7.15
C LYS A 77 4.92 -9.78 6.25
N THR A 78 6.01 -10.52 6.43
CA THR A 78 6.41 -11.67 5.59
C THR A 78 5.29 -12.70 5.39
N LYS A 79 4.47 -12.96 6.42
CA LYS A 79 3.32 -13.89 6.33
C LYS A 79 2.37 -13.59 5.17
N TYR A 80 2.22 -12.32 4.77
CA TYR A 80 1.39 -11.96 3.63
C TYR A 80 2.04 -12.28 2.30
N LEU A 81 3.36 -12.11 2.19
CA LEU A 81 4.12 -12.51 1.00
C LEU A 81 4.15 -14.03 0.86
N ASP A 82 4.36 -14.76 1.97
CA ASP A 82 4.36 -16.22 1.98
C ASP A 82 3.04 -16.80 1.51
N ALA A 83 1.91 -16.17 1.87
CA ALA A 83 0.57 -16.60 1.49
C ALA A 83 0.29 -16.49 -0.02
N ILE A 84 1.08 -15.69 -0.76
CA ILE A 84 0.87 -15.42 -2.19
C ILE A 84 2.07 -15.79 -3.08
N LYS A 85 3.18 -16.29 -2.52
CA LYS A 85 4.44 -16.50 -3.26
C LYS A 85 4.32 -17.41 -4.48
N GLU A 86 3.43 -18.41 -4.43
CA GLU A 86 3.17 -19.35 -5.54
C GLU A 86 1.91 -19.01 -6.36
N VAL A 87 1.20 -17.94 -6.01
CA VAL A 87 -0.03 -17.53 -6.67
C VAL A 87 0.31 -16.74 -7.94
N ASP A 88 -0.45 -16.95 -9.02
CA ASP A 88 -0.36 -16.07 -10.18
C ASP A 88 -0.96 -14.70 -9.84
N LEU A 89 -0.18 -13.65 -10.04
CA LEU A 89 -0.54 -12.28 -9.70
C LEU A 89 -1.51 -11.64 -10.70
N LEU A 90 -1.67 -12.22 -11.90
CA LEU A 90 -2.37 -11.58 -13.02
C LEU A 90 -3.70 -12.25 -13.42
N ASP A 91 -4.00 -13.45 -12.89
CA ASP A 91 -5.23 -14.21 -13.23
C ASP A 91 -6.42 -13.91 -12.29
N GLY A 92 -6.23 -12.98 -11.34
CA GLY A 92 -7.22 -12.65 -10.31
C GLY A 92 -7.17 -13.53 -9.05
N SER A 93 -6.33 -14.57 -9.00
CA SER A 93 -6.19 -15.48 -7.84
C SER A 93 -5.78 -14.74 -6.57
N ILE A 94 -5.06 -13.63 -6.66
CA ILE A 94 -4.71 -12.78 -5.51
C ILE A 94 -5.94 -12.20 -4.81
N ILE A 95 -7.01 -11.90 -5.55
CA ILE A 95 -8.26 -11.34 -5.01
C ILE A 95 -9.01 -12.43 -4.24
N ALA A 96 -8.99 -13.67 -4.73
CA ALA A 96 -9.55 -14.82 -4.04
C ALA A 96 -8.82 -15.11 -2.71
N LYS A 97 -7.50 -14.91 -2.65
CA LYS A 97 -6.72 -15.03 -1.40
C LYS A 97 -7.03 -13.93 -0.39
N ASN A 98 -7.27 -12.71 -0.86
CA ASN A 98 -7.66 -11.61 0.00
C ASN A 98 -8.48 -10.57 -0.79
N ARG A 99 -9.74 -10.38 -0.41
CA ARG A 99 -10.65 -9.42 -1.08
C ARG A 99 -10.16 -7.95 -1.03
N SER A 100 -9.18 -7.62 -0.19
CA SER A 100 -8.55 -6.30 -0.18
C SER A 100 -7.51 -6.13 -1.29
N ASN A 101 -6.94 -7.22 -1.80
CA ASN A 101 -6.03 -7.18 -2.93
C ASN A 101 -6.75 -6.62 -4.16
N PHE A 102 -5.99 -6.08 -5.09
CA PHE A 102 -6.55 -5.54 -6.32
C PHE A 102 -5.64 -5.81 -7.51
N LEU A 103 -6.28 -5.87 -8.67
CA LEU A 103 -5.64 -5.91 -9.97
C LEU A 103 -6.35 -4.86 -10.82
N ILE A 104 -5.60 -3.83 -11.23
CA ILE A 104 -6.14 -2.72 -12.03
C ILE A 104 -5.39 -2.72 -13.36
N PRO A 105 -6.08 -2.93 -14.51
CA PRO A 105 -5.46 -2.74 -15.81
C PRO A 105 -4.91 -1.31 -15.91
N ARG A 106 -3.70 -1.13 -16.41
CA ARG A 106 -3.11 0.21 -16.57
C ARG A 106 -3.89 1.06 -17.56
N GLY A 107 -4.43 0.44 -18.61
CA GLY A 107 -5.34 1.11 -19.55
C GLY A 107 -6.64 1.61 -18.91
N ASP A 108 -7.02 1.10 -17.73
CA ASP A 108 -8.17 1.62 -17.00
C ASP A 108 -7.84 2.85 -16.15
N VAL A 109 -6.56 3.17 -15.93
CA VAL A 109 -6.14 4.34 -15.14
C VAL A 109 -6.30 5.59 -15.98
N THR A 110 -7.30 6.42 -15.68
CA THR A 110 -7.60 7.63 -16.44
C THR A 110 -6.87 8.85 -15.92
N ASN A 111 -6.42 8.83 -14.67
CA ASN A 111 -5.65 9.91 -14.06
C ASN A 111 -4.84 9.38 -12.87
N ALA A 112 -3.66 9.95 -12.63
CA ALA A 112 -2.93 9.81 -11.38
C ALA A 112 -2.24 11.12 -11.01
N TRP A 113 -2.35 11.52 -9.75
CA TRP A 113 -1.71 12.76 -9.29
C TRP A 113 -1.22 12.64 -7.86
N TYR A 114 -0.24 13.48 -7.56
CA TYR A 114 0.39 13.55 -6.26
C TYR A 114 -0.09 14.78 -5.48
N ASN A 115 -0.32 14.57 -4.18
CA ASN A 115 -0.65 15.60 -3.21
C ASN A 115 0.39 15.56 -2.09
N PRO A 116 1.27 16.57 -1.98
CA PRO A 116 2.35 16.60 -0.99
C PRO A 116 1.87 16.90 0.43
N ARG A 117 0.61 17.31 0.62
CA ARG A 117 0.12 17.64 1.96
C ARG A 117 0.14 16.38 2.82
N PRO A 118 0.71 16.39 4.04
CA PRO A 118 0.65 15.25 4.95
C PRO A 118 -0.78 14.80 5.23
N LYS A 119 -0.99 13.52 5.56
CA LYS A 119 -2.27 13.01 6.04
C LYS A 119 -2.30 13.17 7.56
N TRP A 120 -3.27 13.95 8.05
CA TRP A 120 -3.51 14.09 9.48
C TRP A 120 -3.88 12.73 10.11
N GLY A 121 -3.47 12.53 11.37
CA GLY A 121 -3.78 11.31 12.11
C GLY A 121 -2.84 10.12 11.86
N MET A 122 -1.74 10.32 11.12
CA MET A 122 -0.74 9.27 10.86
C MET A 122 0.27 9.07 12.01
N GLY A 123 0.22 9.90 13.05
CA GLY A 123 1.16 9.81 14.18
C GLY A 123 2.63 9.83 13.71
N PRO A 124 3.46 8.87 14.17
CA PRO A 124 4.90 8.87 13.87
C PRO A 124 5.25 8.26 12.50
N TYR A 125 4.27 7.82 11.69
CA TYR A 125 4.57 7.14 10.43
C TYR A 125 5.01 8.15 9.35
N PRO A 126 6.29 8.15 8.94
CA PRO A 126 6.77 9.03 7.88
C PRO A 126 6.10 8.66 6.56
N HIS A 127 5.68 9.70 5.83
CA HIS A 127 5.08 9.54 4.52
C HIS A 127 5.30 10.79 3.67
N ASP A 128 5.49 10.60 2.37
CA ASP A 128 5.75 11.69 1.40
C ASP A 128 4.45 12.41 0.96
N GLY A 129 3.31 12.11 1.58
CA GLY A 129 2.00 12.61 1.17
C GLY A 129 1.18 11.51 0.52
N ARG A 130 0.43 11.85 -0.53
CA ARG A 130 -0.58 10.96 -1.12
C ARG A 130 -0.55 10.92 -2.63
N VAL A 131 -0.70 9.73 -3.19
CA VAL A 131 -0.97 9.52 -4.61
C VAL A 131 -2.42 9.12 -4.76
N TYR A 132 -3.12 9.79 -5.66
CA TYR A 132 -4.46 9.40 -6.05
C TYR A 132 -4.45 8.78 -7.42
N ILE A 133 -5.29 7.77 -7.62
CA ILE A 133 -5.56 7.21 -8.94
C ILE A 133 -7.06 7.23 -9.19
N GLU A 134 -7.45 7.55 -10.41
CA GLU A 134 -8.81 7.41 -10.91
C GLU A 134 -8.82 6.39 -12.03
N THR A 135 -9.84 5.53 -12.04
CA THR A 135 -10.05 4.57 -13.12
C THR A 135 -11.26 4.92 -13.97
N ALA A 136 -11.38 4.33 -15.17
CA ALA A 136 -12.47 4.57 -16.12
C ALA A 136 -13.88 4.39 -15.51
N GLY A 137 -14.02 3.54 -14.48
CA GLY A 137 -15.25 3.40 -13.69
C GLY A 137 -15.48 4.49 -12.63
N ARG A 138 -14.73 5.60 -12.67
CA ARG A 138 -14.68 6.68 -11.66
C ARG A 138 -14.39 6.20 -10.24
N LYS A 139 -13.75 5.03 -10.10
CA LYS A 139 -13.26 4.57 -8.80
C LYS A 139 -11.98 5.31 -8.49
N LYS A 140 -11.99 6.02 -7.36
CA LYS A 140 -10.82 6.73 -6.85
C LYS A 140 -10.18 5.93 -5.74
N ARG A 141 -8.85 5.83 -5.76
CA ARG A 141 -8.06 5.32 -4.63
C ARG A 141 -7.10 6.38 -4.13
N GLU A 142 -6.89 6.39 -2.82
CA GLU A 142 -5.93 7.23 -2.12
C GLU A 142 -4.83 6.34 -1.53
N PHE A 143 -3.59 6.56 -1.94
CA PHE A 143 -2.41 5.87 -1.44
C PHE A 143 -1.55 6.83 -0.64
N ILE A 144 -1.43 6.61 0.67
CA ILE A 144 -0.51 7.33 1.55
C ILE A 144 0.86 6.65 1.41
N ILE A 145 1.86 7.38 0.91
CA ILE A 145 3.14 6.82 0.50
C ILE A 145 4.06 6.67 1.71
N LEU A 146 4.26 5.44 2.19
CA LEU A 146 4.94 5.16 3.46
C LEU A 146 6.46 5.14 3.35
N GLY A 147 7.16 5.64 4.36
CA GLY A 147 8.62 5.67 4.37
C GLY A 147 9.21 6.63 3.33
N ASN A 148 10.48 6.42 2.98
CA ASN A 148 11.24 7.27 2.07
C ASN A 148 11.03 6.85 0.61
N GLN A 149 9.90 7.25 0.04
CA GLN A 149 9.57 7.05 -1.38
C GLN A 149 9.01 8.35 -1.95
N SER A 150 9.23 8.61 -3.24
CA SER A 150 8.69 9.82 -3.89
C SER A 150 7.30 9.55 -4.46
N GLY A 151 6.27 10.12 -3.83
CA GLY A 151 4.89 10.10 -4.32
C GLY A 151 4.74 10.77 -5.69
N LYS A 152 5.52 11.83 -5.96
CA LYS A 152 5.59 12.46 -7.28
C LYS A 152 6.04 11.47 -8.36
N ARG A 153 7.19 10.81 -8.17
CA ARG A 153 7.70 9.81 -9.12
C ARG A 153 6.77 8.61 -9.26
N ILE A 154 6.09 8.21 -8.18
CA ILE A 154 5.10 7.13 -8.22
C ILE A 154 3.91 7.51 -9.10
N ALA A 155 3.34 8.71 -8.94
CA ALA A 155 2.23 9.18 -9.76
C ALA A 155 2.61 9.22 -11.25
N GLU A 156 3.78 9.77 -11.59
CA GLU A 156 4.33 9.81 -12.96
C GLU A 156 4.50 8.42 -13.59
N ARG A 157 4.81 7.39 -12.78
CA ARG A 157 4.98 6.00 -13.27
C ARG A 157 3.68 5.23 -13.39
N ILE A 158 2.64 5.63 -12.66
CA ILE A 158 1.32 4.99 -12.72
C ILE A 158 0.58 5.40 -13.99
N TYR A 159 0.62 6.69 -14.32
CA TYR A 159 -0.07 7.24 -15.47
C TYR A 159 0.93 7.47 -16.60
N VAL A 160 0.94 6.53 -17.55
CA VAL A 160 1.83 6.51 -18.73
C VAL A 160 0.99 6.23 -19.95
#